data_AF-A0A674PNV6-F1
#
_entry.id   AF-A0A674PNV6-F1
#
_cell.length_a   1.000
_cell.length_b   1.000
_cell.length_c   1.000
_cell.angle_alpha   90.00
_cell.angle_beta   90.00
_cell.angle_gamma   90.00
#
_symmetry.space_group_name_H-M   'P 1'
#
loop_
_entity.id
_entity.type
_entity.pdbx_description
1 polymer ?
#
loop_
_entity_poly.entity_id
_entity_poly.type
_entity_poly.pdbx_seq_one_letter_code
_entity_poly.pdbx_strand_id
1 'polypeptide(L)'
;MSSEHWIRTLSGSSQAPDHTSVLVLQVLRPGSFLTAVDSGLLSALQPAQMSVSWFLSSPAGTSVTGTGLVLSYSSTDPVPGACNMEFNLEVDPNVYVRYNLYETTIHFAPANLGSDRGVTPPPCDASTGADTRWRLQYDVYQYFLPENDLSQHSLFSAIQADGVVVLTLSFTELTLAAFTSIPGQGVVYSVVVRDPLLNSSASYLPVHTYACSFASTLDNCRTLGRTSTKVLFTLTGLAGLFVCFFGHRFFKCELFCMGFGFAAFFFFVLITRTAELDYNLRLVLSAVIGVLGGVVLVMSWWRFGSVMACVVVVGLMLGFLVASLVLFTPLGDLDVFRRSDVVFWVTFCSVLLVVPLFFVRWPREGNILTCGVLGAYAVVLAVNAYVYTSLSYITLNILKRFLNSNFSAAFTDVPFQTIDFVMITVWVVLGVGGIVLQLHRERTRPFFPPSPYLMWQQERERRETNVLDPSHHFPSLPNRLLARVQQLSQRKEAVGEHTPLLL
;
A
#
# COMPACT_ATOMS: atom_id res chain seq x y z
N MET A 1 13.54 48.34 21.83
CA MET A 1 12.10 48.34 22.16
C MET A 1 11.53 47.05 21.62
N SER A 2 11.63 46.00 22.44
CA SER A 2 11.23 44.63 22.14
C SER A 2 9.84 44.40 22.72
N SER A 3 8.84 44.18 21.88
CA SER A 3 7.48 43.85 22.31
C SER A 3 7.21 42.38 22.02
N GLU A 4 7.46 41.54 23.03
CA GLU A 4 7.10 40.12 23.07
C GLU A 4 5.61 39.95 23.39
N HIS A 5 4.86 39.12 22.65
CA HIS A 5 3.43 38.91 22.91
C HIS A 5 2.88 37.51 22.56
N TRP A 6 2.53 36.77 23.61
CA TRP A 6 2.18 35.34 23.75
C TRP A 6 0.79 34.87 23.20
N ILE A 7 0.67 33.60 22.75
CA ILE A 7 -0.47 32.84 22.17
C ILE A 7 -0.40 31.42 22.71
N ARG A 8 -1.46 30.78 23.23
CA ARG A 8 -1.40 29.42 23.83
C ARG A 8 -2.05 28.35 22.93
N THR A 9 -1.26 27.45 22.37
CA THR A 9 -1.63 26.16 21.75
C THR A 9 -1.70 25.04 22.80
N LEU A 10 -2.66 24.12 22.73
CA LEU A 10 -2.72 22.94 23.61
C LEU A 10 -2.87 21.67 22.76
N SER A 11 -1.96 20.72 22.93
CA SER A 11 -2.14 19.33 22.49
C SER A 11 -2.39 18.46 23.71
N GLY A 12 -3.52 17.78 23.78
CA GLY A 12 -3.92 16.97 24.93
C GLY A 12 -4.38 15.60 24.48
N SER A 13 -3.65 14.55 24.88
CA SER A 13 -4.12 13.17 24.79
C SER A 13 -4.15 12.54 26.19
N SER A 14 -5.27 11.93 26.56
CA SER A 14 -5.49 11.30 27.87
C SER A 14 -5.33 9.77 27.79
N GLN A 15 -5.02 9.16 28.94
CA GLN A 15 -4.88 7.71 29.12
C GLN A 15 -6.26 7.00 29.02
N ALA A 16 -6.35 6.04 28.10
CA ALA A 16 -7.47 5.11 27.88
C ALA A 16 -8.76 5.71 27.24
N PRO A 17 -9.46 4.94 26.39
CA PRO A 17 -9.92 5.38 25.07
C PRO A 17 -11.34 5.96 25.12
N ASP A 18 -11.54 7.03 25.85
CA ASP A 18 -12.72 7.87 25.72
C ASP A 18 -12.27 9.27 25.28
N HIS A 19 -12.95 9.81 24.26
CA HIS A 19 -12.77 11.17 23.77
C HIS A 19 -12.98 12.18 24.92
N THR A 20 -11.95 12.46 25.72
CA THR A 20 -11.99 13.55 26.71
C THR A 20 -11.69 14.84 25.98
N SER A 21 -12.75 15.48 25.50
CA SER A 21 -12.70 16.82 24.94
C SER A 21 -12.32 17.82 26.02
N VAL A 22 -11.40 18.73 25.69
CA VAL A 22 -11.05 19.86 26.56
C VAL A 22 -11.93 21.04 26.16
N LEU A 23 -12.62 21.61 27.13
CA LEU A 23 -13.41 22.81 26.93
C LEU A 23 -12.51 24.02 27.19
N VAL A 24 -12.30 24.83 26.16
CA VAL A 24 -11.51 26.06 26.24
C VAL A 24 -12.46 27.25 26.16
N LEU A 25 -12.44 28.10 27.19
CA LEU A 25 -13.27 29.29 27.31
C LEU A 25 -12.42 30.54 27.02
N GLN A 26 -12.82 31.30 25.99
CA GLN A 26 -12.37 32.68 25.82
C GLN A 26 -13.38 33.62 26.49
N VAL A 27 -12.89 34.47 27.39
CA VAL A 27 -13.68 35.62 27.85
C VAL A 27 -13.36 36.80 26.94
N LEU A 28 -13.91 36.80 25.72
CA LEU A 28 -14.07 38.03 24.93
C LEU A 28 -15.53 38.26 24.48
N ARG A 29 -16.39 37.25 24.63
CA ARG A 29 -17.86 37.39 24.78
C ARG A 29 -18.34 36.36 25.82
N PRO A 30 -19.29 36.69 26.71
CA PRO A 30 -19.94 35.68 27.54
C PRO A 30 -20.59 34.63 26.64
N GLY A 31 -20.19 33.36 26.73
CA GLY A 31 -20.89 32.24 26.09
C GLY A 31 -20.18 31.50 24.95
N SER A 32 -18.97 31.90 24.52
CA SER A 32 -18.20 31.10 23.52
C SER A 32 -17.28 30.09 24.21
N PHE A 33 -17.59 28.80 24.07
CA PHE A 33 -16.77 27.69 24.50
C PHE A 33 -16.48 26.77 23.31
N LEU A 34 -15.26 26.25 23.22
CA LEU A 34 -14.89 25.22 22.25
C LEU A 34 -14.60 23.93 23.00
N THR A 35 -15.31 22.87 22.65
CA THR A 35 -15.11 21.52 23.19
C THR A 35 -14.41 20.68 22.11
N ALA A 36 -13.11 20.46 22.25
CA ALA A 36 -12.32 19.78 21.23
C ALA A 36 -11.12 19.01 21.82
N VAL A 37 -10.53 18.14 21.00
CA VAL A 37 -9.27 17.44 21.28
C VAL A 37 -8.21 18.06 20.36
N ASP A 38 -7.03 18.36 20.89
CA ASP A 38 -5.93 19.03 20.17
C ASP A 38 -6.35 20.33 19.48
N SER A 39 -6.95 21.24 20.24
CA SER A 39 -7.43 22.53 19.74
C SER A 39 -6.53 23.69 20.14
N GLY A 40 -6.47 24.67 19.25
CA GLY A 40 -5.83 25.95 19.50
C GLY A 40 -6.72 27.10 19.11
N LEU A 41 -6.35 28.22 19.70
CA LEU A 41 -7.13 29.44 19.67
C LEU A 41 -6.19 30.60 19.44
N LEU A 42 -6.66 31.52 18.61
CA LEU A 42 -5.94 32.75 18.31
C LEU A 42 -6.72 33.91 18.91
N SER A 43 -6.02 34.77 19.66
CA SER A 43 -6.59 36.02 20.18
C SER A 43 -5.75 37.18 19.73
N ALA A 44 -6.37 38.12 19.00
CA ALA A 44 -5.77 39.41 18.76
C ALA A 44 -5.77 40.24 20.05
N LEU A 45 -4.62 40.81 20.40
CA LEU A 45 -4.51 41.74 21.53
C LEU A 45 -4.98 43.12 21.11
N GLN A 46 -5.75 43.80 21.96
CA GLN A 46 -6.06 45.21 21.77
C GLN A 46 -4.79 46.07 21.91
N PRO A 47 -4.75 47.29 21.35
CA PRO A 47 -3.54 48.14 21.34
C PRO A 47 -2.87 48.32 22.70
N ALA A 48 -3.65 48.48 23.78
CA ALA A 48 -3.15 48.66 25.14
C ALA A 48 -3.13 47.38 26.00
N GLN A 49 -3.57 46.24 25.45
CA GLN A 49 -3.71 45.00 26.19
C GLN A 49 -2.40 44.22 26.23
N MET A 50 -1.93 43.91 27.44
CA MET A 50 -0.66 43.22 27.66
C MET A 50 -0.83 41.73 28.03
N SER A 51 -2.03 41.31 28.43
CA SER A 51 -2.31 39.94 28.86
C SER A 51 -3.67 39.45 28.35
N VAL A 52 -3.74 38.16 28.06
CA VAL A 52 -5.00 37.45 27.78
C VAL A 52 -5.07 36.20 28.67
N SER A 53 -6.25 35.90 29.21
CA SER A 53 -6.47 34.75 30.09
C SER A 53 -7.40 33.75 29.41
N TRP A 54 -6.99 32.49 29.41
CA TRP A 54 -7.76 31.37 28.89
C TRP A 54 -8.04 30.38 30.01
N PHE A 55 -9.28 29.89 30.07
CA PHE A 55 -9.69 28.90 31.05
C PHE A 55 -9.91 27.55 30.39
N LEU A 56 -9.46 26.50 31.06
CA LEU A 56 -9.53 25.12 30.61
C LEU A 56 -10.35 24.33 31.61
N SER A 57 -11.35 23.60 31.12
CA SER A 57 -12.10 22.65 31.95
C SER A 57 -12.24 21.30 31.25
N SER A 58 -12.20 20.24 32.04
CA SER A 58 -12.55 18.88 31.60
C SER A 58 -14.03 18.66 31.90
N PRO A 59 -14.89 18.42 30.90
CA PRO A 59 -16.33 18.21 31.08
C PRO A 59 -16.64 17.02 32.00
N ALA A 60 -15.78 16.01 32.01
CA ALA A 60 -15.95 14.78 32.78
C ALA A 60 -15.37 14.85 34.20
N GLY A 61 -14.73 15.96 34.59
CA GLY A 61 -14.08 16.09 35.90
C GLY A 61 -12.87 15.16 36.10
N THR A 62 -12.43 14.47 35.05
CA THR A 62 -11.25 13.59 35.07
C THR A 62 -9.95 14.39 34.89
N SER A 63 -8.87 13.92 35.50
CA SER A 63 -7.54 14.49 35.30
C SER A 63 -7.05 14.23 33.87
N VAL A 64 -6.82 15.28 33.11
CA VAL A 64 -6.29 15.22 31.74
C VAL A 64 -4.85 15.72 31.74
N THR A 65 -3.92 14.92 31.22
CA THR A 65 -2.57 15.36 30.90
C THR A 65 -2.54 16.01 29.52
N GLY A 66 -1.97 17.20 29.44
CA GLY A 66 -1.85 17.93 28.18
C GLY A 66 -0.62 18.81 28.19
N THR A 67 -0.12 19.08 26.99
CA THR A 67 1.01 19.99 26.76
C THR A 67 0.46 21.27 26.16
N GLY A 68 0.78 22.40 26.78
CA GLY A 68 0.47 23.72 26.26
C GLY A 68 1.73 24.35 25.68
N LEU A 69 1.76 24.59 24.38
CA LEU A 69 2.79 25.41 23.74
C LEU A 69 2.29 26.85 23.66
N VAL A 70 3.17 27.85 23.80
CA VAL A 70 2.78 29.25 23.65
C VAL A 70 3.66 29.94 22.62
N LEU A 71 3.09 30.43 21.51
CA LEU A 71 3.79 31.12 20.42
C LEU A 71 3.50 32.62 20.44
N SER A 72 4.31 33.46 19.83
CA SER A 72 4.04 34.90 19.76
C SER A 72 4.19 35.38 18.34
N TYR A 73 3.18 36.08 17.82
CA TYR A 73 3.21 36.63 16.47
C TYR A 73 3.21 38.15 16.50
N SER A 74 3.99 38.74 15.60
CA SER A 74 4.10 40.15 15.29
C SER A 74 3.03 40.60 14.30
N SER A 75 2.88 41.91 14.07
CA SER A 75 1.92 42.43 13.09
C SER A 75 2.29 42.12 11.64
N THR A 76 3.55 41.72 11.38
CA THR A 76 4.03 41.29 10.06
C THR A 76 3.86 39.79 9.81
N ASP A 77 3.54 39.01 10.85
CA ASP A 77 3.34 37.57 10.70
C ASP A 77 1.96 37.27 10.10
N PRO A 78 1.86 36.29 9.19
CA PRO A 78 0.56 35.85 8.67
C PRO A 78 -0.31 35.31 9.81
N VAL A 79 -1.63 35.43 9.67
CA VAL A 79 -2.60 34.98 10.66
C VAL A 79 -3.25 33.66 10.19
N PRO A 80 -2.89 32.50 10.77
CA PRO A 80 -3.45 31.21 10.39
C PRO A 80 -4.97 31.16 10.58
N GLY A 81 -5.69 30.70 9.55
CA GLY A 81 -7.13 30.50 9.62
C GLY A 81 -8.00 31.76 9.72
N ALA A 82 -7.44 32.95 9.50
CA ALA A 82 -8.17 34.22 9.58
C ALA A 82 -9.15 34.44 8.43
N CYS A 83 -9.08 33.64 7.37
CA CYS A 83 -10.03 33.64 6.26
C CYS A 83 -10.91 32.39 6.31
N ASN A 84 -11.44 32.06 7.50
CA ASN A 84 -12.32 30.92 7.67
C ASN A 84 -13.77 31.24 7.24
N MET A 85 -14.34 30.38 6.41
CA MET A 85 -15.76 30.39 6.03
C MET A 85 -16.47 29.06 6.31
N GLU A 86 -15.74 28.04 6.78
CA GLU A 86 -16.21 26.66 6.83
C GLU A 86 -16.36 26.12 8.26
N PHE A 87 -15.50 26.56 9.18
CA PHE A 87 -15.48 26.06 10.55
C PHE A 87 -16.15 27.03 11.55
N ASN A 88 -16.37 26.55 12.77
CA ASN A 88 -17.15 27.25 13.79
C ASN A 88 -16.44 28.46 14.40
N LEU A 89 -15.10 28.53 14.32
CA LEU A 89 -14.33 29.65 14.86
C LEU A 89 -14.20 30.76 13.81
N GLU A 90 -14.34 32.03 14.20
CA GLU A 90 -14.12 33.15 13.27
C GLU A 90 -12.70 33.16 12.69
N VAL A 91 -11.71 32.85 13.54
CA VAL A 91 -10.33 32.58 13.15
C VAL A 91 -9.99 31.17 13.61
N ASP A 92 -9.73 30.27 12.66
CA ASP A 92 -9.53 28.84 12.95
C ASP A 92 -8.12 28.36 12.60
N PRO A 93 -7.17 28.38 13.56
CA PRO A 93 -5.80 27.92 13.33
C PRO A 93 -5.67 26.39 13.38
N ASN A 94 -6.77 25.64 13.49
CA ASN A 94 -6.74 24.18 13.64
C ASN A 94 -6.61 23.46 12.29
N VAL A 95 -5.89 22.35 12.31
CA VAL A 95 -5.80 21.42 11.17
C VAL A 95 -6.71 20.23 11.45
N TYR A 96 -7.64 19.98 10.54
CA TYR A 96 -8.59 18.89 10.63
C TYR A 96 -8.09 17.68 9.84
N VAL A 97 -7.99 16.53 10.49
CA VAL A 97 -7.61 15.28 9.84
C VAL A 97 -8.85 14.44 9.57
N ARG A 98 -8.95 13.92 8.35
CA ARG A 98 -9.88 12.86 8.00
C ARG A 98 -9.07 11.71 7.42
N TYR A 99 -9.43 10.49 7.75
CA TYR A 99 -8.77 9.32 7.20
C TYR A 99 -9.79 8.27 6.81
N ASN A 100 -9.43 7.51 5.78
CA ASN A 100 -10.09 6.27 5.40
C ASN A 100 -9.01 5.18 5.20
N LEU A 101 -9.42 3.99 4.75
CA LEU A 101 -8.51 2.87 4.52
C LEU A 101 -7.40 3.17 3.49
N TYR A 102 -7.64 4.09 2.57
CA TYR A 102 -6.77 4.39 1.44
C TYR A 102 -5.89 5.61 1.73
N GLU A 103 -6.51 6.73 2.12
CA GLU A 103 -5.88 8.06 2.24
C GLU A 103 -6.25 8.78 3.55
N THR A 104 -5.32 9.61 4.00
CA THR A 104 -5.45 10.55 5.10
C THR A 104 -5.37 11.96 4.52
N THR A 105 -6.40 12.76 4.70
CA THR A 105 -6.45 14.14 4.25
C THR A 105 -6.36 15.08 5.44
N ILE A 106 -5.55 16.12 5.30
CA ILE A 106 -5.54 17.25 6.21
C ILE A 106 -6.23 18.43 5.54
N HIS A 107 -7.05 19.15 6.29
CA HIS A 107 -7.82 20.28 5.82
C HIS A 107 -7.76 21.40 6.84
N PHE A 108 -7.49 22.63 6.40
CA PHE A 108 -7.33 23.78 7.28
C PHE A 108 -7.87 25.05 6.64
N ALA A 109 -8.24 26.03 7.46
CA ALA A 109 -8.75 27.30 6.97
C ALA A 109 -7.62 28.16 6.38
N PRO A 110 -7.84 28.90 5.28
CA PRO A 110 -6.81 29.77 4.71
C PRO A 110 -6.37 30.88 5.68
N ALA A 111 -5.09 31.25 5.60
CA ALA A 111 -4.52 32.35 6.36
C ALA A 111 -4.81 33.71 5.71
N ASN A 112 -4.65 34.76 6.51
CA ASN A 112 -4.64 36.15 6.04
C ASN A 112 -3.30 36.83 6.35
N LEU A 113 -3.07 38.00 5.75
CA LEU A 113 -1.92 38.83 6.07
C LEU A 113 -2.02 39.38 7.51
N GLY A 114 -0.86 39.57 8.13
CA GLY A 114 -0.76 40.26 9.41
C GLY A 114 -1.25 41.70 9.35
N SER A 115 -1.75 42.20 10.47
CA SER A 115 -2.17 43.60 10.61
C SER A 115 -1.84 44.13 12.01
N ASP A 116 -1.67 45.45 12.10
CA ASP A 116 -1.43 46.12 13.38
C ASP A 116 -2.66 46.05 14.30
N ARG A 117 -2.41 46.18 15.60
CA ARG A 117 -3.46 46.07 16.62
C ARG A 117 -4.51 47.16 16.44
N GLY A 118 -5.78 46.75 16.49
CA GLY A 118 -6.92 47.67 16.37
C GLY A 118 -7.20 48.14 14.94
N VAL A 119 -6.41 47.70 13.96
CA VAL A 119 -6.68 47.91 12.53
C VAL A 119 -7.57 46.78 12.03
N THR A 120 -8.52 47.09 11.16
CA THR A 120 -9.34 46.06 10.49
C THR A 120 -8.45 45.22 9.59
N PRO A 121 -8.47 43.88 9.70
CA PRO A 121 -7.64 43.01 8.88
C PRO A 121 -7.97 43.19 7.39
N PRO A 122 -7.00 42.97 6.50
CA PRO A 122 -7.24 43.10 5.07
C PRO A 122 -8.31 42.10 4.60
N PRO A 123 -9.12 42.45 3.59
CA PRO A 123 -10.15 41.54 3.09
C PRO A 123 -9.53 40.31 2.43
N CYS A 124 -10.08 39.13 2.73
CA CYS A 124 -9.54 37.85 2.26
C CYS A 124 -9.56 37.70 0.73
N ASP A 125 -10.69 37.99 0.08
CA ASP A 125 -10.90 37.71 -1.35
C ASP A 125 -11.24 38.98 -2.16
N ALA A 126 -10.55 40.08 -1.86
CA ALA A 126 -10.75 41.34 -2.60
C ALA A 126 -10.04 41.36 -3.97
N SER A 127 -8.85 40.77 -4.09
CA SER A 127 -8.12 40.64 -5.35
C SER A 127 -7.10 39.50 -5.27
N THR A 128 -6.55 39.09 -6.42
CA THR A 128 -5.50 38.06 -6.54
C THR A 128 -4.08 38.65 -6.63
N GLY A 129 -3.92 39.95 -6.32
CA GLY A 129 -2.65 40.66 -6.45
C GLY A 129 -1.63 40.31 -5.35
N ALA A 130 -0.37 40.72 -5.55
CA ALA A 130 0.73 40.46 -4.61
C ALA A 130 0.57 41.10 -3.23
N ASP A 131 -0.33 42.08 -3.08
CA ASP A 131 -0.62 42.75 -1.80
C ASP A 131 -1.72 42.06 -0.98
N THR A 132 -2.15 40.88 -1.41
CA THR A 132 -3.22 40.11 -0.77
C THR A 132 -2.72 38.78 -0.23
N ARG A 133 -3.58 38.07 0.50
CA ARG A 133 -3.30 36.72 1.01
C ARG A 133 -2.86 35.71 -0.06
N TRP A 134 -3.13 35.98 -1.34
CA TRP A 134 -2.78 35.10 -2.46
C TRP A 134 -1.26 34.93 -2.62
N ARG A 135 -0.44 35.77 -2.00
CA ARG A 135 1.03 35.61 -1.96
C ARG A 135 1.53 34.55 -0.97
N LEU A 136 0.70 34.16 -0.01
CA LEU A 136 1.10 33.26 1.07
C LEU A 136 1.31 31.85 0.53
N GLN A 137 2.32 31.17 1.08
CA GLN A 137 2.66 29.78 0.78
C GLN A 137 2.49 28.94 2.04
N TYR A 138 2.06 27.69 1.89
CA TYR A 138 1.85 26.79 3.02
C TYR A 138 2.80 25.60 2.92
N ASP A 139 3.74 25.53 3.84
CA ASP A 139 4.66 24.40 3.96
C ASP A 139 4.04 23.37 4.90
N VAL A 140 3.78 22.18 4.38
CA VAL A 140 3.25 21.04 5.13
C VAL A 140 4.41 20.15 5.55
N TYR A 141 4.55 20.00 6.86
CA TYR A 141 5.53 19.16 7.52
C TYR A 141 4.87 17.84 7.92
N GLN A 142 5.64 16.76 7.77
CA GLN A 142 5.25 15.43 8.21
C GLN A 142 6.34 14.84 9.08
N TYR A 143 5.93 14.18 10.15
CA TYR A 143 6.83 13.41 11.02
C TYR A 143 6.21 12.06 11.36
N PHE A 144 6.95 10.98 11.08
CA PHE A 144 6.52 9.61 11.38
C PHE A 144 7.04 9.19 12.75
N LEU A 145 6.16 8.67 13.60
CA LEU A 145 6.54 8.06 14.86
C LEU A 145 7.28 6.73 14.63
N PRO A 146 7.98 6.18 15.63
CA PRO A 146 8.53 4.83 15.53
C PRO A 146 7.43 3.78 15.25
N GLU A 147 7.71 2.84 14.35
CA GLU A 147 6.84 1.72 14.04
C GLU A 147 6.47 0.92 15.30
N ASN A 148 5.20 0.52 15.41
CA ASN A 148 4.67 -0.25 16.53
C ASN A 148 4.69 0.48 17.91
N ASP A 149 4.96 1.78 17.94
CA ASP A 149 4.88 2.59 19.16
C ASP A 149 3.61 3.47 19.17
N LEU A 150 2.67 3.08 20.03
CA LEU A 150 1.41 3.80 20.27
C LEU A 150 1.42 4.56 21.61
N SER A 151 2.61 4.77 22.20
CA SER A 151 2.74 5.40 23.51
C SER A 151 2.55 6.92 23.43
N GLN A 152 2.06 7.49 24.53
CA GLN A 152 1.93 8.95 24.64
C GLN A 152 3.29 9.64 24.68
N HIS A 153 4.30 8.98 25.25
CA HIS A 153 5.64 9.53 25.37
C HIS A 153 6.27 9.79 23.99
N SER A 154 6.17 8.82 23.07
CA SER A 154 6.67 8.99 21.71
C SER A 154 5.92 10.09 20.97
N LEU A 155 4.60 10.17 21.13
CA LEU A 155 3.80 11.28 20.57
C LEU A 155 4.25 12.65 21.08
N PHE A 156 4.41 12.83 22.39
CA PHE A 156 4.84 14.11 22.94
C PHE A 156 6.26 14.48 22.51
N SER A 157 7.15 13.50 22.41
CA SER A 157 8.49 13.73 21.86
C SER A 157 8.47 14.10 20.37
N ALA A 158 7.55 13.51 19.59
CA ALA A 158 7.39 13.76 18.16
C ALA A 158 6.84 15.17 17.88
N ILE A 159 5.94 15.69 18.73
CA ILE A 159 5.42 17.05 18.60
C ILE A 159 6.52 18.11 18.82
N GLN A 160 7.57 17.78 19.58
CA GLN A 160 8.72 18.65 19.82
C GLN A 160 9.86 18.46 18.79
N ALA A 161 9.75 17.47 17.91
CA ALA A 161 10.78 17.14 16.95
C ALA A 161 10.63 17.98 15.67
N ASP A 162 11.76 18.21 14.99
CA ASP A 162 11.76 18.88 13.69
C ASP A 162 11.20 17.92 12.62
N GLY A 163 10.13 18.34 11.96
CA GLY A 163 9.55 17.63 10.82
C GLY A 163 10.31 17.88 9.51
N VAL A 164 10.02 17.07 8.50
CA VAL A 164 10.51 17.29 7.14
C VAL A 164 9.42 17.99 6.33
N VAL A 165 9.80 19.01 5.53
CA VAL A 165 8.88 19.64 4.58
C VAL A 165 8.57 18.63 3.47
N VAL A 166 7.30 18.32 3.31
CA VAL A 166 6.82 17.32 2.35
C VAL A 166 6.16 17.96 1.14
N LEU A 167 5.44 19.06 1.35
CA LEU A 167 4.68 19.73 0.31
C LEU A 167 4.62 21.23 0.58
N THR A 168 4.86 22.03 -0.44
CA THR A 168 4.56 23.47 -0.41
C THR A 168 3.33 23.71 -1.25
N LEU A 169 2.22 24.04 -0.61
CA LEU A 169 0.98 24.40 -1.27
C LEU A 169 1.00 25.88 -1.63
N SER A 170 0.68 26.12 -2.90
CA SER A 170 0.36 27.46 -3.38
C SER A 170 -1.10 27.77 -3.15
N PHE A 171 -1.48 29.05 -3.16
CA PHE A 171 -2.85 29.42 -2.88
C PHE A 171 -3.89 29.00 -3.96
N THR A 172 -3.45 28.66 -5.18
CA THR A 172 -4.32 28.05 -6.20
C THR A 172 -4.73 26.61 -5.87
N GLU A 173 -4.01 25.97 -4.97
CA GLU A 173 -4.31 24.64 -4.49
C GLU A 173 -5.21 24.79 -3.25
N LEU A 174 -6.30 24.03 -3.22
CA LEU A 174 -7.20 23.96 -2.06
C LEU A 174 -6.35 23.72 -0.80
N THR A 175 -6.73 24.28 0.36
CA THR A 175 -6.06 24.08 1.67
C THR A 175 -6.31 22.65 2.21
N LEU A 176 -6.05 21.68 1.34
CA LEU A 176 -6.25 20.27 1.48
C LEU A 176 -5.01 19.56 0.95
N ALA A 177 -4.38 18.75 1.80
CA ALA A 177 -3.32 17.84 1.37
C ALA A 177 -3.73 16.40 1.67
N ALA A 178 -3.44 15.49 0.75
CA ALA A 178 -3.75 14.07 0.86
C ALA A 178 -2.45 13.27 1.01
N PHE A 179 -2.48 12.25 1.86
CA PHE A 179 -1.38 11.35 2.19
C PHE A 179 -1.87 9.91 2.18
N THR A 180 -0.98 8.94 1.99
CA THR A 180 -1.33 7.52 2.12
C THR A 180 -1.65 7.16 3.57
N SER A 181 -2.79 6.49 3.80
CA SER A 181 -3.14 6.00 5.16
C SER A 181 -2.33 4.77 5.53
N ILE A 182 -1.69 4.78 6.70
CA ILE A 182 -0.93 3.64 7.22
C ILE A 182 -1.54 3.24 8.58
N PRO A 183 -2.50 2.30 8.62
CA PRO A 183 -3.25 1.99 9.83
C PRO A 183 -2.37 1.46 10.96
N GLY A 184 -2.26 2.22 12.05
CA GLY A 184 -1.46 1.95 13.25
C GLY A 184 -0.03 2.46 13.21
N GLN A 185 0.34 3.19 12.16
CA GLN A 185 1.55 4.02 12.15
C GLN A 185 1.20 5.44 12.59
N GLY A 186 1.87 5.96 13.62
CA GLY A 186 1.66 7.33 14.08
C GLY A 186 2.30 8.34 13.13
N VAL A 187 1.54 9.36 12.75
CA VAL A 187 2.02 10.48 11.93
C VAL A 187 1.54 11.80 12.52
N VAL A 188 2.45 12.76 12.63
CA VAL A 188 2.16 14.16 12.98
C VAL A 188 2.25 15.01 11.72
N TYR A 189 1.21 15.81 11.49
CA TYR A 189 1.14 16.81 10.44
C TYR A 189 1.20 18.19 11.06
N SER A 190 2.02 19.07 10.51
CA SER A 190 2.08 20.48 10.88
C SER A 190 2.06 21.33 9.62
N VAL A 191 1.40 22.49 9.67
CA VAL A 191 1.34 23.42 8.53
C VAL A 191 1.91 24.75 8.99
N VAL A 192 2.84 25.28 8.21
CA VAL A 192 3.42 26.60 8.45
C VAL A 192 3.11 27.47 7.25
N VAL A 193 2.43 28.59 7.50
CA VAL A 193 2.21 29.61 6.47
C VAL A 193 3.39 30.56 6.46
N ARG A 194 3.92 30.85 5.27
CA ARG A 194 5.05 31.73 5.04
C ARG A 194 4.63 32.90 4.14
N ASP A 195 5.08 34.09 4.51
CA ASP A 195 5.03 35.27 3.66
C ASP A 195 6.39 35.43 2.95
N PRO A 196 6.46 35.22 1.62
CA PRO A 196 7.71 35.33 0.88
C PRO A 196 8.22 36.77 0.76
N LEU A 197 7.35 37.79 0.91
CA LEU A 197 7.75 39.20 0.81
C LEU A 197 8.33 39.73 2.13
N LEU A 198 7.70 39.37 3.25
CA LEU A 198 8.12 39.82 4.58
C LEU A 198 9.07 38.85 5.27
N ASN A 199 9.30 37.64 4.71
CA ASN A 199 10.05 36.55 5.33
C ASN A 199 9.56 36.20 6.75
N SER A 200 8.27 36.40 6.99
CA SER A 200 7.60 36.02 8.22
C SER A 200 6.90 34.68 8.05
N SER A 201 6.65 33.99 9.17
CA SER A 201 5.95 32.71 9.17
C SER A 201 5.13 32.52 10.43
N ALA A 202 3.99 31.86 10.29
CA ALA A 202 3.16 31.45 11.41
C ALA A 202 2.75 29.99 11.25
N SER A 203 2.59 29.29 12.38
CA SER A 203 2.26 27.87 12.41
C SER A 203 0.80 27.67 12.75
N TYR A 204 0.14 26.78 11.99
CA TYR A 204 -1.11 26.14 12.38
C TYR A 204 -0.86 25.10 13.47
N LEU A 205 -1.91 24.67 14.15
CA LEU A 205 -1.74 23.65 15.17
C LEU A 205 -1.38 22.30 14.57
N PRO A 206 -0.33 21.64 15.10
CA PRO A 206 0.01 20.30 14.68
C PRO A 206 -1.08 19.33 15.11
N VAL A 207 -1.36 18.36 14.25
CA VAL A 207 -2.37 17.33 14.47
C VAL A 207 -1.76 15.97 14.22
N HIS A 208 -2.23 14.95 14.92
CA HIS A 208 -1.70 13.60 14.81
C HIS A 208 -2.79 12.60 14.46
N THR A 209 -2.40 11.50 13.83
CA THR A 209 -3.31 10.37 13.57
C THR A 209 -2.52 9.07 13.47
N TYR A 210 -3.20 7.98 13.78
CA TYR A 210 -2.71 6.62 13.53
C TYR A 210 -3.48 5.95 12.38
N ALA A 211 -4.36 6.67 11.68
CA ALA A 211 -5.26 6.14 10.65
C ALA A 211 -6.10 4.93 11.11
N CYS A 212 -6.37 4.84 12.42
CA CYS A 212 -7.18 3.81 13.08
C CYS A 212 -7.76 4.36 14.38
N SER A 213 -8.78 3.68 14.92
CA SER A 213 -9.39 4.07 16.20
C SER A 213 -8.77 3.28 17.36
N PHE A 214 -8.64 3.89 18.54
CA PHE A 214 -8.29 3.17 19.76
C PHE A 214 -9.52 2.57 20.48
N ALA A 215 -10.72 3.05 20.16
CA ALA A 215 -11.97 2.70 20.84
C ALA A 215 -12.79 1.65 20.07
N SER A 216 -12.68 1.61 18.74
CA SER A 216 -13.40 0.64 17.91
C SER A 216 -12.98 -0.79 18.25
N THR A 217 -13.93 -1.72 18.39
CA THR A 217 -13.63 -3.14 18.60
C THR A 217 -13.23 -3.87 17.30
N LEU A 218 -13.68 -3.36 16.15
CA LEU A 218 -13.49 -3.95 14.82
C LEU A 218 -12.24 -3.44 14.08
N ASP A 219 -11.94 -2.14 14.21
CA ASP A 219 -10.80 -1.47 13.56
C ASP A 219 -9.93 -0.77 14.62
N ASN A 220 -9.41 -1.56 15.55
CA ASN A 220 -8.53 -1.05 16.59
C ASN A 220 -7.09 -0.92 16.09
N CYS A 221 -6.36 0.07 16.61
CA CYS A 221 -4.93 0.26 16.33
C CYS A 221 -4.01 -0.85 16.89
N ARG A 222 -4.53 -1.71 17.78
CA ARG A 222 -3.73 -2.75 18.47
C ARG A 222 -3.68 -4.06 17.69
N THR A 223 -4.62 -4.30 16.78
CA THR A 223 -4.70 -5.50 15.96
C THR A 223 -4.25 -5.14 14.55
N LEU A 224 -3.01 -5.50 14.24
CA LEU A 224 -2.46 -5.35 12.90
C LEU A 224 -3.21 -6.27 11.93
N GLY A 225 -4.14 -5.71 11.14
CA GLY A 225 -4.87 -6.42 10.08
C GLY A 225 -5.84 -7.52 10.55
N ARG A 226 -6.69 -7.97 9.62
CA ARG A 226 -7.68 -9.03 9.88
C ARG A 226 -7.02 -10.41 9.91
N THR A 227 -7.58 -11.33 10.69
CA THR A 227 -7.09 -12.72 10.80
C THR A 227 -7.08 -13.46 9.47
N SER A 228 -8.09 -13.23 8.62
CA SER A 228 -8.18 -13.79 7.27
C SER A 228 -7.00 -13.40 6.38
N THR A 229 -6.60 -12.12 6.44
CA THR A 229 -5.44 -11.58 5.73
C THR A 229 -4.13 -12.21 6.20
N LYS A 230 -3.97 -12.41 7.52
CA LYS A 230 -2.81 -13.10 8.10
C LYS A 230 -2.69 -14.53 7.60
N VAL A 231 -3.78 -15.28 7.59
CA VAL A 231 -3.81 -16.66 7.09
C VAL A 231 -3.45 -16.70 5.60
N LEU A 232 -3.99 -15.80 4.79
CA LEU A 232 -3.67 -15.77 3.36
C LEU A 232 -2.19 -15.44 3.12
N PHE A 233 -1.66 -14.39 3.74
CA PHE A 233 -0.27 -13.99 3.52
C PHE A 233 0.74 -14.99 4.09
N THR A 234 0.43 -15.67 5.20
CA THR A 234 1.31 -16.74 5.71
C THR A 234 1.38 -17.92 4.76
N LEU A 235 0.25 -18.41 4.26
CA LEU A 235 0.21 -19.49 3.26
C LEU A 235 0.95 -19.08 1.98
N THR A 236 0.73 -17.83 1.54
CA THR A 236 1.40 -17.28 0.36
C THR A 236 2.90 -17.12 0.58
N GLY A 237 3.34 -16.73 1.79
CA GLY A 237 4.75 -16.63 2.15
C GLY A 237 5.45 -17.98 2.21
N LEU A 238 4.79 -19.02 2.75
CA LEU A 238 5.30 -20.39 2.73
C LEU A 238 5.44 -20.94 1.31
N ALA A 239 4.41 -20.72 0.47
CA ALA A 239 4.47 -21.07 -0.95
C ALA A 239 5.55 -20.27 -1.69
N GLY A 240 5.68 -18.98 -1.39
CA GLY A 240 6.69 -18.08 -1.95
C GLY A 240 8.12 -18.50 -1.58
N LEU A 241 8.36 -18.90 -0.33
CA LEU A 241 9.63 -19.45 0.11
C LEU A 241 10.00 -20.73 -0.65
N PHE A 242 9.02 -21.62 -0.86
CA PHE A 242 9.22 -22.82 -1.66
C PHE A 242 9.57 -22.48 -3.12
N VAL A 243 8.82 -21.56 -3.74
CA VAL A 243 9.07 -21.09 -5.11
C VAL A 243 10.43 -20.39 -5.23
N CYS A 244 10.84 -19.63 -4.21
CA CYS A 244 12.11 -18.91 -4.15
C CYS A 244 13.33 -19.84 -4.27
N PHE A 245 13.29 -21.05 -3.71
CA PHE A 245 14.41 -22.00 -3.74
C PHE A 245 14.24 -23.15 -4.72
N PHE A 246 13.00 -23.54 -5.04
CA PHE A 246 12.69 -24.75 -5.79
C PHE A 246 11.73 -24.53 -6.97
N GLY A 247 11.34 -23.29 -7.26
CA GLY A 247 10.33 -22.95 -8.27
C GLY A 247 10.65 -23.53 -9.64
N HIS A 248 11.81 -23.19 -10.20
CA HIS A 248 12.21 -23.67 -11.53
C HIS A 248 12.28 -25.21 -11.63
N ARG A 249 12.70 -25.89 -10.55
CA ARG A 249 12.74 -27.36 -10.50
C ARG A 249 11.33 -27.96 -10.54
N PHE A 250 10.41 -27.38 -9.77
CA PHE A 250 9.01 -27.78 -9.71
C PHE A 250 8.14 -26.83 -10.52
N PHE A 251 8.43 -26.73 -11.81
CA PHE A 251 7.78 -25.79 -12.73
C PHE A 251 6.24 -25.81 -12.68
N LYS A 252 5.62 -26.98 -12.44
CA LYS A 252 4.16 -27.09 -12.27
C LYS A 252 3.65 -26.30 -11.04
N CYS A 253 4.36 -26.40 -9.92
CA CYS A 253 4.01 -25.68 -8.69
C CYS A 253 4.25 -24.19 -8.87
N GLU A 254 5.35 -23.81 -9.53
CA GLU A 254 5.64 -22.42 -9.87
C GLU A 254 4.52 -21.81 -10.72
N LEU A 255 4.15 -22.44 -11.83
CA LEU A 255 3.06 -21.96 -12.69
C LEU A 255 1.74 -21.85 -11.93
N PHE A 256 1.43 -22.81 -11.06
CA PHE A 256 0.26 -22.73 -10.21
C PHE A 256 0.30 -21.50 -9.29
N CYS A 257 1.42 -21.26 -8.60
CA CYS A 257 1.57 -20.12 -7.69
C CYS A 257 1.54 -18.76 -8.42
N MET A 258 2.22 -18.66 -9.57
CA MET A 258 2.24 -17.42 -10.38
C MET A 258 0.87 -17.14 -11.00
N GLY A 259 0.19 -18.17 -11.53
CA GLY A 259 -1.18 -18.05 -12.03
C GLY A 259 -2.18 -17.72 -10.93
N PHE A 260 -2.02 -18.29 -9.74
CA PHE A 260 -2.80 -17.95 -8.55
C PHE A 260 -2.62 -16.48 -8.19
N GLY A 261 -1.38 -16.01 -8.05
CA GLY A 261 -1.09 -14.62 -7.69
C GLY A 261 -1.65 -13.62 -8.71
N PHE A 262 -1.42 -13.88 -10.00
CA PHE A 262 -1.92 -13.03 -11.09
C PHE A 262 -3.45 -12.93 -11.10
N ALA A 263 -4.14 -14.08 -11.11
CA ALA A 263 -5.59 -14.11 -11.16
C ALA A 263 -6.22 -13.59 -9.85
N ALA A 264 -5.69 -13.98 -8.68
CA ALA A 264 -6.20 -13.50 -7.40
C ALA A 264 -6.10 -11.98 -7.29
N PHE A 265 -4.95 -11.38 -7.66
CA PHE A 265 -4.77 -9.93 -7.62
C PHE A 265 -5.73 -9.21 -8.59
N PHE A 266 -5.75 -9.63 -9.86
CA PHE A 266 -6.59 -8.99 -10.87
C PHE A 266 -8.08 -9.05 -10.52
N PHE A 267 -8.58 -10.22 -10.10
CA PHE A 267 -9.98 -10.38 -9.72
C PHE A 267 -10.29 -9.76 -8.36
N PHE A 268 -9.34 -9.69 -7.43
CA PHE A 268 -9.53 -8.91 -6.20
C PHE A 268 -9.81 -7.45 -6.50
N VAL A 269 -9.04 -6.84 -7.42
CA VAL A 269 -9.28 -5.46 -7.89
C VAL A 269 -10.65 -5.36 -8.57
N LEU A 270 -10.96 -6.26 -9.51
CA LEU A 270 -12.22 -6.22 -10.26
C LEU A 270 -13.43 -6.35 -9.33
N ILE A 271 -13.46 -7.35 -8.45
CA ILE A 271 -14.56 -7.59 -7.49
C ILE A 271 -14.71 -6.39 -6.55
N THR A 272 -13.61 -5.84 -6.05
CA THR A 272 -13.64 -4.70 -5.13
C THR A 272 -14.19 -3.44 -5.81
N ARG A 273 -13.98 -3.28 -7.13
CA ARG A 273 -14.48 -2.14 -7.91
C ARG A 273 -15.94 -2.30 -8.36
N THR A 274 -16.40 -3.52 -8.60
CA THR A 274 -17.73 -3.77 -9.19
C THR A 274 -18.77 -4.26 -8.20
N ALA A 275 -18.36 -4.87 -7.07
CA ALA A 275 -19.26 -5.53 -6.15
C ALA A 275 -19.08 -5.05 -4.70
N GLU A 276 -20.19 -4.68 -4.07
CA GLU A 276 -20.26 -4.29 -2.66
C GLU A 276 -20.38 -5.54 -1.77
N LEU A 277 -19.30 -6.33 -1.68
CA LEU A 277 -19.24 -7.52 -0.81
C LEU A 277 -18.51 -7.24 0.50
N ASP A 278 -18.68 -8.06 1.54
CA ASP A 278 -17.78 -7.97 2.70
C ASP A 278 -16.33 -8.35 2.31
N TYR A 279 -15.34 -7.77 2.97
CA TYR A 279 -13.92 -8.00 2.71
C TYR A 279 -13.56 -9.49 2.76
N ASN A 280 -14.06 -10.24 3.76
CA ASN A 280 -13.73 -11.66 3.87
C ASN A 280 -14.27 -12.46 2.69
N LEU A 281 -15.46 -12.10 2.20
CA LEU A 281 -16.06 -12.74 1.04
C LEU A 281 -15.29 -12.39 -0.26
N ARG A 282 -14.86 -11.14 -0.43
CA ARG A 282 -13.99 -10.72 -1.54
C ARG A 282 -12.67 -11.50 -1.54
N LEU A 283 -12.07 -11.68 -0.37
CA LEU A 283 -10.82 -12.41 -0.21
C LEU A 283 -10.98 -13.90 -0.57
N VAL A 284 -12.06 -14.54 -0.11
CA VAL A 284 -12.33 -15.95 -0.43
C VAL A 284 -12.62 -16.13 -1.93
N LEU A 285 -13.45 -15.26 -2.53
CA LEU A 285 -13.78 -15.34 -3.95
C LEU A 285 -12.53 -15.14 -4.83
N SER A 286 -11.70 -14.13 -4.52
CA SER A 286 -10.45 -13.91 -5.25
C SER A 286 -9.47 -15.07 -5.08
N ALA A 287 -9.39 -15.70 -3.91
CA ALA A 287 -8.59 -16.90 -3.71
C ALA A 287 -9.10 -18.10 -4.53
N VAL A 288 -10.42 -18.32 -4.59
CA VAL A 288 -11.02 -19.39 -5.41
C VAL A 288 -10.73 -19.16 -6.89
N ILE A 289 -10.91 -17.94 -7.39
CA ILE A 289 -10.58 -17.58 -8.77
C ILE A 289 -9.07 -17.68 -9.02
N GLY A 290 -8.24 -17.34 -8.03
CA GLY A 290 -6.81 -17.57 -8.05
C GLY A 290 -6.47 -19.05 -8.28
N VAL A 291 -7.10 -19.97 -7.55
CA VAL A 291 -6.89 -21.42 -7.76
C VAL A 291 -7.26 -21.82 -9.18
N LEU A 292 -8.39 -21.32 -9.71
CA LEU A 292 -8.78 -21.56 -11.10
C LEU A 292 -7.74 -21.00 -12.09
N GLY A 293 -7.22 -19.79 -11.85
CA GLY A 293 -6.17 -19.18 -12.67
C GLY A 293 -4.86 -19.99 -12.67
N GLY A 294 -4.44 -20.47 -11.50
CA GLY A 294 -3.29 -21.36 -11.36
C GLY A 294 -3.47 -22.67 -12.13
N VAL A 295 -4.65 -23.31 -12.01
CA VAL A 295 -4.98 -24.53 -12.76
C VAL A 295 -4.98 -24.26 -14.27
N VAL A 296 -5.59 -23.17 -14.73
CA VAL A 296 -5.63 -22.80 -16.15
C VAL A 296 -4.23 -22.59 -16.71
N LEU A 297 -3.34 -21.93 -15.97
CA LEU A 297 -1.96 -21.71 -16.42
C LEU A 297 -1.15 -23.01 -16.49
N VAL A 298 -1.33 -23.91 -15.52
CA VAL A 298 -0.71 -25.25 -15.58
C VAL A 298 -1.27 -26.08 -16.73
N MET A 299 -2.58 -26.02 -16.97
CA MET A 299 -3.25 -26.75 -18.04
C MET A 299 -2.88 -26.21 -19.42
N SER A 300 -2.70 -24.90 -19.57
CA SER A 300 -2.27 -24.29 -20.84
C SER A 300 -0.84 -24.73 -21.19
N TRP A 301 0.07 -24.73 -20.21
CA TRP A 301 1.40 -25.32 -20.39
C TRP A 301 1.33 -26.80 -20.74
N TRP A 302 0.52 -27.58 -20.00
CA TRP A 302 0.38 -29.01 -20.22
C TRP A 302 -0.14 -29.34 -21.62
N ARG A 303 -1.13 -28.58 -22.12
CA ARG A 303 -1.82 -28.83 -23.39
C ARG A 303 -1.09 -28.30 -24.62
N PHE A 304 -0.54 -27.10 -24.54
CA PHE A 304 0.08 -26.41 -25.68
C PHE A 304 1.60 -26.53 -25.69
N GLY A 305 2.22 -26.87 -24.56
CA GLY A 305 3.68 -26.84 -24.42
C GLY A 305 4.29 -25.45 -24.65
N SER A 306 3.46 -24.39 -24.70
CA SER A 306 3.90 -23.03 -24.99
C SER A 306 4.54 -22.42 -23.75
N VAL A 307 5.85 -22.61 -23.64
CA VAL A 307 6.69 -22.00 -22.61
C VAL A 307 6.60 -20.47 -22.68
N MET A 308 6.46 -19.90 -23.88
CA MET A 308 6.43 -18.45 -24.08
C MET A 308 5.23 -17.77 -23.42
N ALA A 309 4.02 -18.35 -23.53
CA ALA A 309 2.84 -17.78 -22.89
C ALA A 309 2.96 -17.76 -21.35
N CYS A 310 3.58 -18.80 -20.78
CA CYS A 310 3.82 -18.90 -19.35
C CYS A 310 4.87 -17.88 -18.88
N VAL A 311 5.98 -17.77 -19.62
CA VAL A 311 7.06 -16.82 -19.32
C VAL A 311 6.56 -15.37 -19.41
N VAL A 312 5.61 -15.06 -20.30
CA VAL A 312 4.99 -13.72 -20.33
C VAL A 312 4.22 -13.43 -19.06
N VAL A 313 3.39 -14.36 -18.55
CA VAL A 313 2.64 -14.15 -17.29
C VAL A 313 3.59 -14.00 -16.11
N VAL A 314 4.62 -14.84 -16.02
CA VAL A 314 5.65 -14.74 -14.98
C VAL A 314 6.41 -13.41 -15.09
N GLY A 315 6.83 -13.04 -16.29
CA GLY A 315 7.52 -11.77 -16.55
C GLY A 315 6.67 -10.53 -16.27
N LEU A 316 5.33 -10.60 -16.48
CA LEU A 316 4.41 -9.53 -16.08
C LEU A 316 4.33 -9.36 -14.57
N MET A 317 4.40 -10.45 -13.79
CA MET A 317 4.43 -10.36 -12.33
C MET A 317 5.72 -9.71 -11.83
N LEU A 318 6.87 -10.06 -12.43
CA LEU A 318 8.13 -9.38 -12.15
C LEU A 318 8.07 -7.91 -12.59
N GLY A 319 7.53 -7.64 -13.78
CA GLY A 319 7.31 -6.29 -14.30
C GLY A 319 6.44 -5.45 -13.39
N PHE A 320 5.40 -6.04 -12.79
CA PHE A 320 4.51 -5.37 -11.85
C PHE A 320 5.29 -4.95 -10.61
N LEU A 321 6.09 -5.84 -10.04
CA LEU A 321 6.91 -5.53 -8.87
C LEU A 321 7.98 -4.48 -9.20
N VAL A 322 8.66 -4.58 -10.34
CA VAL A 322 9.66 -3.58 -10.77
C VAL A 322 9.04 -2.21 -10.98
N ALA A 323 7.90 -2.14 -11.66
CA ALA A 323 7.17 -0.88 -11.86
C ALA A 323 6.72 -0.29 -10.51
N SER A 324 6.22 -1.14 -9.60
CA SER A 324 5.84 -0.75 -8.25
C SER A 324 7.04 -0.23 -7.45
N LEU A 325 8.21 -0.87 -7.55
CA LEU A 325 9.44 -0.42 -6.88
C LEU A 325 9.91 0.94 -7.38
N VAL A 326 9.93 1.15 -8.70
CA VAL A 326 10.36 2.42 -9.29
C VAL A 326 9.45 3.57 -8.82
N LEU A 327 8.14 3.34 -8.80
CA LEU A 327 7.16 4.35 -8.37
C LEU A 327 7.01 4.45 -6.85
N PHE A 328 7.57 3.52 -6.08
CA PHE A 328 7.68 3.65 -4.63
C PHE A 328 8.83 4.58 -4.22
N THR A 329 9.83 4.78 -5.08
CA THR A 329 10.87 5.78 -4.85
C THR A 329 10.33 7.21 -5.02
N PRO A 330 11.07 8.26 -4.59
CA PRO A 330 10.67 9.66 -4.80
C PRO A 330 10.34 10.04 -6.25
N LEU A 331 10.73 9.22 -7.24
CA LEU A 331 10.30 9.37 -8.62
C LEU A 331 8.78 9.27 -8.80
N GLY A 332 8.08 8.46 -8.00
CA GLY A 332 6.63 8.29 -8.10
C GLY A 332 5.82 9.45 -7.54
N ASP A 333 6.43 10.30 -6.70
CA ASP A 333 5.76 11.43 -6.05
C ASP A 333 5.89 12.76 -6.82
N LEU A 334 6.57 12.75 -7.98
CA LEU A 334 6.66 13.93 -8.83
C LEU A 334 5.26 14.48 -9.17
N ASP A 335 5.13 15.81 -9.18
CA ASP A 335 3.86 16.53 -9.46
C ASP A 335 3.15 16.05 -10.72
N VAL A 336 3.92 15.66 -11.74
CA VAL A 336 3.42 15.14 -13.02
C VAL A 336 2.60 13.85 -12.82
N PHE A 337 3.05 12.95 -11.94
CA PHE A 337 2.37 11.68 -11.65
C PHE A 337 1.18 11.85 -10.70
N ARG A 338 1.22 12.88 -9.85
CA ARG A 338 0.11 13.22 -8.92
C ARG A 338 -1.05 13.90 -9.64
N ARG A 339 -0.77 14.85 -10.54
CA ARG A 339 -1.82 15.59 -11.27
C ARG A 339 -2.40 14.83 -12.46
N SER A 340 -1.66 13.88 -13.04
CA SER A 340 -2.13 13.13 -14.22
C SER A 340 -2.11 11.62 -14.01
N ASP A 341 -3.29 11.04 -13.81
CA ASP A 341 -3.48 9.59 -13.77
C ASP A 341 -3.08 8.90 -15.08
N VAL A 342 -3.31 9.55 -16.21
CA VAL A 342 -2.97 8.97 -17.53
C VAL A 342 -1.46 8.77 -17.63
N VAL A 343 -0.66 9.77 -17.24
CA VAL A 343 0.80 9.67 -17.28
C VAL A 343 1.31 8.58 -16.34
N PHE A 344 0.75 8.50 -15.13
CA PHE A 344 1.10 7.43 -14.20
C PHE A 344 0.79 6.02 -14.76
N TRP A 345 -0.42 5.78 -15.25
CA TRP A 345 -0.78 4.45 -15.74
C TRP A 345 -0.04 4.06 -17.02
N VAL A 346 0.22 5.02 -17.92
CA VAL A 346 1.01 4.77 -19.14
C VAL A 346 2.46 4.41 -18.78
N THR A 347 3.08 5.11 -17.83
CA THR A 347 4.44 4.81 -17.38
C THR A 347 4.52 3.50 -16.59
N PHE A 348 3.53 3.22 -15.74
CA PHE A 348 3.42 1.94 -15.06
C PHE A 348 3.31 0.78 -16.06
N CYS A 349 2.39 0.88 -17.02
CA CYS A 349 2.18 -0.14 -18.04
C CYS A 349 3.39 -0.30 -18.97
N SER A 350 4.12 0.77 -19.28
CA SER A 350 5.32 0.67 -20.12
C SER A 350 6.42 -0.12 -19.42
N VAL A 351 6.70 0.17 -18.14
CA VAL A 351 7.68 -0.60 -17.35
C VAL A 351 7.21 -2.05 -17.16
N LEU A 352 5.93 -2.25 -16.85
CA LEU A 352 5.31 -3.58 -16.72
C LEU A 352 5.55 -4.45 -17.96
N LEU A 353 5.41 -3.89 -19.16
CA LEU A 353 5.54 -4.62 -20.43
C LEU A 353 6.99 -4.77 -20.91
N VAL A 354 7.87 -3.83 -20.60
CA VAL A 354 9.30 -3.91 -21.00
C VAL A 354 10.00 -5.11 -20.33
N VAL A 355 9.68 -5.40 -19.08
CA VAL A 355 10.31 -6.51 -18.32
C VAL A 355 10.09 -7.88 -18.98
N PRO A 356 8.85 -8.35 -19.27
CA PRO A 356 8.66 -9.62 -19.96
C PRO A 356 9.28 -9.61 -21.36
N LEU A 357 9.20 -8.50 -22.12
CA LEU A 357 9.81 -8.40 -23.45
C LEU A 357 11.33 -8.57 -23.43
N PHE A 358 12.00 -8.06 -22.40
CA PHE A 358 13.43 -8.26 -22.19
C PHE A 358 13.75 -9.74 -21.92
N PHE A 359 12.98 -10.38 -21.02
CA PHE A 359 13.20 -11.78 -20.64
C PHE A 359 12.72 -12.81 -21.68
N VAL A 360 11.96 -12.41 -22.71
CA VAL A 360 11.67 -13.28 -23.88
C VAL A 360 12.95 -13.80 -24.52
N ARG A 361 14.05 -13.02 -24.50
CA ARG A 361 15.33 -13.42 -25.08
C ARG A 361 16.03 -14.52 -24.29
N TRP A 362 15.86 -14.52 -22.96
CA TRP A 362 16.46 -15.45 -22.00
C TRP A 362 15.41 -15.95 -20.98
N PRO A 363 14.45 -16.79 -21.43
CA PRO A 363 13.28 -17.14 -20.64
C PRO A 363 13.63 -17.91 -19.36
N ARG A 364 14.67 -18.75 -19.40
CA ARG A 364 15.15 -19.51 -18.23
C ARG A 364 15.64 -18.59 -17.11
N GLU A 365 16.54 -17.67 -17.44
CA GLU A 365 17.12 -16.73 -16.48
C GLU A 365 16.04 -15.82 -15.90
N GLY A 366 15.12 -15.33 -16.75
CA GLY A 366 13.98 -14.53 -16.31
C GLY A 366 13.05 -15.28 -15.36
N ASN A 367 12.79 -16.56 -15.62
CA ASN A 367 11.94 -17.39 -14.77
C ASN A 367 12.57 -17.63 -13.37
N ILE A 368 13.87 -17.98 -13.34
CA ILE A 368 14.63 -18.15 -12.09
C ILE A 368 14.71 -16.85 -11.30
N LEU A 369 15.00 -15.73 -11.98
CA LEU A 369 15.02 -14.39 -11.37
C LEU A 369 13.67 -14.06 -10.74
N THR A 370 12.59 -14.29 -11.49
CA THR A 370 11.23 -14.00 -11.02
C THR A 370 10.86 -14.85 -9.81
N CYS A 371 11.18 -16.15 -9.82
CA CYS A 371 10.99 -17.03 -8.68
C CYS A 371 11.70 -16.52 -7.42
N GLY A 372 12.97 -16.15 -7.53
CA GLY A 372 13.75 -15.65 -6.40
C GLY A 372 13.22 -14.34 -5.86
N VAL A 373 12.98 -13.35 -6.72
CA VAL A 373 12.56 -12.00 -6.31
C VAL A 373 11.13 -12.00 -5.76
N LEU A 374 10.15 -12.55 -6.51
CA LEU A 374 8.75 -12.59 -6.08
C LEU A 374 8.53 -13.55 -4.91
N GLY A 375 9.21 -14.71 -4.92
CA GLY A 375 9.12 -15.68 -3.83
C GLY A 375 9.65 -15.11 -2.52
N ALA A 376 10.77 -14.38 -2.57
CA ALA A 376 11.30 -13.67 -1.39
C ALA A 376 10.40 -12.49 -0.97
N TYR A 377 9.82 -11.74 -1.92
CA TYR A 377 8.88 -10.66 -1.60
C TYR A 377 7.60 -11.18 -0.91
N ALA A 378 7.09 -12.36 -1.30
CA ALA A 378 5.96 -12.99 -0.62
C ALA A 378 6.25 -13.29 0.86
N VAL A 379 7.49 -13.60 1.21
CA VAL A 379 7.92 -13.76 2.62
C VAL A 379 7.89 -12.42 3.35
N VAL A 380 8.34 -11.33 2.71
CA VAL A 380 8.25 -9.98 3.29
C VAL A 380 6.78 -9.61 3.57
N LEU A 381 5.87 -9.89 2.63
CA LEU A 381 4.43 -9.66 2.83
C LEU A 381 3.85 -10.51 3.97
N ALA A 382 4.32 -11.74 4.15
CA ALA A 382 3.91 -12.60 5.26
C ALA A 382 4.36 -12.05 6.61
N VAL A 383 5.60 -11.56 6.71
CA VAL A 383 6.11 -10.92 7.94
C VAL A 383 5.36 -9.62 8.24
N ASN A 384 5.07 -8.83 7.21
CA ASN A 384 4.29 -7.59 7.34
C ASN A 384 2.87 -7.80 7.92
N ALA A 385 2.31 -9.01 7.83
CA ALA A 385 1.03 -9.33 8.45
C ALA A 385 1.10 -9.38 10.00
N TYR A 386 2.31 -9.42 10.56
CA TYR A 386 2.57 -9.52 12.00
C TYR A 386 3.40 -8.37 12.55
N VAL A 387 4.20 -7.72 11.70
CA VAL A 387 5.08 -6.61 12.07
C VAL A 387 4.77 -5.44 11.15
N TYR A 388 4.75 -4.23 11.70
CA TYR A 388 4.68 -3.00 10.90
C TYR A 388 5.92 -2.88 10.02
N THR A 389 5.74 -2.81 8.70
CA THR A 389 6.82 -2.53 7.74
C THR A 389 6.28 -1.67 6.60
N SER A 390 7.08 -0.74 6.10
CA SER A 390 6.71 0.09 4.94
C SER A 390 6.81 -0.67 3.61
N LEU A 391 7.52 -1.79 3.55
CA LEU A 391 7.77 -2.55 2.31
C LEU A 391 6.53 -3.18 1.66
N SER A 392 5.46 -3.42 2.42
CA SER A 392 4.19 -3.85 1.85
C SER A 392 3.53 -2.76 0.99
N TYR A 393 3.84 -1.49 1.25
CA TYR A 393 3.31 -0.35 0.50
C TYR A 393 3.85 -0.23 -0.91
N ILE A 394 4.93 -0.94 -1.26
CA ILE A 394 5.40 -1.08 -2.64
C ILE A 394 4.25 -1.56 -3.54
N THR A 395 3.55 -2.63 -3.15
CA THR A 395 2.42 -3.15 -3.95
C THR A 395 1.07 -2.62 -3.48
N LEU A 396 0.91 -2.29 -2.19
CA LEU A 396 -0.34 -1.73 -1.68
C LEU A 396 -0.62 -0.33 -2.21
N ASN A 397 0.37 0.55 -2.45
CA ASN A 397 0.10 1.87 -3.02
C ASN A 397 -0.52 1.77 -4.43
N ILE A 398 -0.01 0.84 -5.25
CA ILE A 398 -0.61 0.54 -6.56
C ILE A 398 -2.03 -0.01 -6.41
N LEU A 399 -2.24 -0.93 -5.46
CA LEU A 399 -3.58 -1.46 -5.15
C LEU A 399 -4.53 -0.34 -4.71
N LYS A 400 -4.12 0.55 -3.82
CA LYS A 400 -4.92 1.69 -3.37
C LYS A 400 -5.32 2.60 -4.53
N ARG A 401 -4.39 2.88 -5.46
CA ARG A 401 -4.68 3.67 -6.67
C ARG A 401 -5.63 2.96 -7.64
N PHE A 402 -5.57 1.63 -7.73
CA PHE A 402 -6.56 0.86 -8.50
C PHE A 402 -7.97 0.96 -7.90
N LEU A 403 -8.07 1.00 -6.57
CA LEU A 403 -9.33 0.93 -5.84
C LEU A 403 -9.99 2.29 -5.62
N ASN A 404 -9.20 3.33 -5.37
CA ASN A 404 -9.67 4.69 -5.10
C ASN A 404 -9.14 5.66 -6.17
N SER A 405 -10.06 6.33 -6.88
CA SER A 405 -9.71 7.36 -7.86
C SER A 405 -9.10 8.62 -7.24
N ASN A 406 -9.44 8.92 -5.98
CA ASN A 406 -8.95 10.13 -5.30
C ASN A 406 -7.51 9.97 -4.77
N PHE A 407 -7.01 8.73 -4.71
CA PHE A 407 -5.67 8.42 -4.24
C PHE A 407 -4.56 8.97 -5.16
N SER A 408 -4.89 9.43 -6.37
CA SER A 408 -3.93 10.02 -7.31
C SER A 408 -3.24 11.27 -6.76
N ALA A 409 -3.93 12.03 -5.91
CA ALA A 409 -3.41 13.23 -5.26
C ALA A 409 -2.64 12.95 -3.95
N ALA A 410 -2.61 11.70 -3.47
CA ALA A 410 -2.01 11.36 -2.20
C ALA A 410 -0.48 11.29 -2.27
N PHE A 411 0.19 11.94 -1.34
CA PHE A 411 1.63 11.79 -1.11
C PHE A 411 1.92 10.41 -0.51
N THR A 412 2.90 9.70 -1.08
CA THR A 412 3.16 8.28 -0.75
C THR A 412 4.55 7.96 -0.21
N ASP A 413 5.44 8.95 -0.07
CA ASP A 413 6.77 8.73 0.47
C ASP A 413 6.71 8.42 1.97
N VAL A 414 7.41 7.37 2.39
CA VAL A 414 7.45 6.90 3.78
C VAL A 414 8.92 6.69 4.13
N PRO A 415 9.44 7.31 5.22
CA PRO A 415 10.83 7.15 5.59
C PRO A 415 11.09 5.72 6.06
N PHE A 416 12.17 5.12 5.56
CA PHE A 416 12.60 3.80 6.01
C PHE A 416 13.06 3.83 7.47
N GLN A 417 12.51 2.92 8.26
CA GLN A 417 12.93 2.71 9.65
C GLN A 417 13.87 1.51 9.77
N THR A 418 14.42 1.28 10.96
CA THR A 418 15.36 0.17 11.23
C THR A 418 14.79 -1.19 10.84
N ILE A 419 13.49 -1.42 11.07
CA ILE A 419 12.81 -2.67 10.70
C ILE A 419 12.79 -2.83 9.18
N ASP A 420 12.55 -1.76 8.43
CA ASP A 420 12.58 -1.80 6.96
C ASP A 420 13.97 -2.15 6.44
N PHE A 421 15.05 -1.57 6.99
CA PHE A 421 16.41 -1.95 6.60
C PHE A 421 16.68 -3.43 6.85
N VAL A 422 16.28 -3.96 8.02
CA VAL A 422 16.38 -5.39 8.31
C VAL A 422 15.59 -6.21 7.30
N MET A 423 14.36 -5.84 6.99
CA MET A 423 13.52 -6.57 6.05
C MET A 423 14.02 -6.50 4.59
N ILE A 424 14.61 -5.37 4.17
CA ILE A 424 15.31 -5.25 2.88
C ILE A 424 16.49 -6.22 2.84
N THR A 425 17.30 -6.30 3.90
CA THR A 425 18.43 -7.25 3.93
C THR A 425 17.95 -8.70 3.84
N VAL A 426 16.89 -9.06 4.56
CA VAL A 426 16.27 -10.39 4.48
C VAL A 426 15.77 -10.66 3.06
N TRP A 427 15.11 -9.69 2.44
CA TRP A 427 14.59 -9.83 1.09
C TRP A 427 15.70 -10.06 0.06
N VAL A 428 16.77 -9.26 0.11
CA VAL A 428 17.92 -9.38 -0.79
C VAL A 428 18.64 -10.70 -0.58
N VAL A 429 18.90 -11.10 0.68
CA VAL A 429 19.58 -12.37 0.99
C VAL A 429 18.77 -13.58 0.51
N LEU A 430 17.46 -13.59 0.76
CA LEU A 430 16.58 -14.66 0.28
C LEU A 430 16.50 -14.68 -1.25
N GLY A 431 16.33 -13.52 -1.89
CA GLY A 431 16.23 -13.41 -3.34
C GLY A 431 17.50 -13.86 -4.04
N VAL A 432 18.65 -13.28 -3.68
CA VAL A 432 19.96 -13.63 -4.25
C VAL A 432 20.32 -15.08 -3.94
N GLY A 433 20.10 -15.53 -2.70
CA GLY A 433 20.33 -16.91 -2.30
C GLY A 433 19.48 -17.90 -3.12
N GLY A 434 18.20 -17.60 -3.32
CA GLY A 434 17.28 -18.38 -4.15
C GLY A 434 17.72 -18.45 -5.61
N ILE A 435 18.07 -17.31 -6.21
CA ILE A 435 18.56 -17.21 -7.59
C ILE A 435 19.83 -18.03 -7.77
N VAL A 436 20.85 -17.81 -6.93
CA VAL A 436 22.15 -18.51 -7.02
C VAL A 436 21.96 -20.01 -6.85
N LEU A 437 21.15 -20.44 -5.88
CA LEU A 437 20.87 -21.86 -5.65
C LEU A 437 20.19 -22.50 -6.87
N GLN A 438 19.17 -21.85 -7.43
CA GLN A 438 18.46 -22.36 -8.60
C GLN A 438 19.35 -22.42 -9.84
N LEU A 439 20.14 -21.37 -10.10
CA LEU A 439 21.10 -21.35 -11.21
C LEU A 439 22.14 -22.46 -11.08
N HIS A 440 22.68 -22.67 -9.87
CA HIS A 440 23.69 -23.69 -9.63
C HIS A 440 23.13 -25.11 -9.83
N ARG A 441 21.95 -25.40 -9.27
CA ARG A 441 21.33 -26.74 -9.34
C ARG A 441 20.86 -27.11 -10.75
N GLU A 442 20.39 -26.13 -11.51
CA GLU A 442 19.81 -26.38 -12.83
C GLU A 442 20.84 -26.26 -13.97
N ARG A 443 22.12 -25.97 -13.68
CA ARG A 443 23.17 -25.72 -14.68
C ARG A 443 23.31 -26.83 -15.73
N THR A 444 23.12 -28.09 -15.33
CA THR A 444 23.29 -29.28 -16.18
C THR A 444 21.99 -29.82 -16.77
N ARG A 445 20.86 -29.17 -16.49
CA ARG A 445 19.52 -29.61 -16.91
C ARG A 445 19.03 -28.85 -18.16
N PRO A 446 18.07 -29.43 -18.91
CA PRO A 446 17.44 -28.72 -20.02
C PRO A 446 16.77 -27.42 -19.56
N PHE A 447 16.70 -26.43 -20.46
CA PHE A 447 16.23 -25.07 -20.16
C PHE A 447 14.84 -25.01 -19.52
N PHE A 448 13.93 -25.88 -19.93
CA PHE A 448 12.61 -26.07 -19.31
C PHE A 448 12.26 -27.56 -19.34
N PRO A 449 11.44 -28.06 -18.39
CA PRO A 449 10.93 -29.41 -18.47
C PRO A 449 10.05 -29.56 -19.74
N PRO A 450 10.23 -30.64 -20.53
CA PRO A 450 9.41 -30.90 -21.70
C PRO A 450 7.93 -31.07 -21.31
N SER A 451 7.02 -30.68 -22.20
CA SER A 451 5.59 -30.78 -21.90
C SER A 451 5.17 -32.26 -21.85
N PRO A 452 4.43 -32.69 -20.82
CA PRO A 452 4.05 -34.09 -20.67
C PRO A 452 3.15 -34.58 -21.82
N TYR A 453 2.34 -33.70 -22.42
CA TYR A 453 1.49 -34.04 -23.55
C TYR A 453 2.31 -34.29 -24.82
N LEU A 454 3.29 -33.44 -25.14
CA LEU A 454 4.15 -33.67 -26.31
C LEU A 454 5.01 -34.91 -26.12
N MET A 455 5.52 -35.14 -24.91
CA MET A 455 6.20 -36.40 -24.58
C MET A 455 5.27 -37.61 -24.76
N TRP A 456 4.03 -37.53 -24.29
CA TRP A 456 3.06 -38.61 -24.46
C TRP A 456 2.73 -38.86 -25.94
N GLN A 457 2.59 -37.80 -26.73
CA GLN A 457 2.34 -37.92 -28.17
C GLN A 457 3.55 -38.53 -28.89
N GLN A 458 4.77 -38.07 -28.60
CA GLN A 458 6.01 -38.65 -29.13
C GLN A 458 6.17 -40.12 -28.73
N GLU A 459 5.86 -40.47 -27.48
CA GLU A 459 5.92 -41.84 -27.00
C GLU A 459 4.84 -42.71 -27.65
N ARG A 460 3.67 -42.15 -27.94
CA ARG A 460 2.61 -42.84 -28.68
C ARG A 460 3.01 -43.09 -30.13
N GLU A 461 3.52 -42.07 -30.83
CA GLU A 461 4.04 -42.20 -32.19
C GLU A 461 5.21 -43.20 -32.24
N ARG A 462 6.09 -43.19 -31.22
CA ARG A 462 7.16 -44.17 -31.07
C ARG A 462 6.62 -45.60 -30.94
N ARG A 463 5.56 -45.82 -30.15
CA ARG A 463 4.93 -47.16 -30.01
C ARG A 463 4.21 -47.60 -31.28
N GLU A 464 3.71 -46.67 -32.07
CA GLU A 464 3.07 -46.95 -33.37
C GLU A 464 4.11 -47.24 -34.47
N THR A 465 5.32 -46.68 -34.40
CA THR A 465 6.36 -46.82 -35.45
C THR A 465 7.45 -47.84 -35.11
N ASN A 466 7.68 -48.13 -33.83
CA ASN A 466 8.72 -49.07 -33.39
C ASN A 466 8.17 -50.51 -33.34
N VAL A 467 8.37 -51.24 -34.43
CA VAL A 467 7.98 -52.66 -34.55
C VAL A 467 8.66 -53.54 -33.49
N LEU A 468 9.82 -53.14 -32.95
CA LEU A 468 10.54 -53.86 -31.91
C LEU A 468 9.99 -53.60 -30.50
N ASP A 469 9.03 -52.69 -30.33
CA ASP A 469 8.37 -52.48 -29.05
C ASP A 469 7.37 -53.61 -28.79
N PRO A 470 7.47 -54.36 -27.68
CA PRO A 470 6.52 -55.43 -27.36
C PRO A 470 5.07 -54.94 -27.37
N SER A 471 4.84 -53.67 -27.00
CA SER A 471 3.53 -53.01 -27.01
C SER A 471 2.90 -52.87 -28.40
N HIS A 472 3.69 -52.96 -29.47
CA HIS A 472 3.24 -52.87 -30.85
C HIS A 472 2.46 -54.12 -31.30
N HIS A 473 2.83 -55.30 -30.79
CA HIS A 473 2.18 -56.58 -31.12
C HIS A 473 0.92 -56.85 -30.28
N PHE A 474 0.60 -55.98 -29.34
CA PHE A 474 -0.55 -56.13 -28.47
C PHE A 474 -1.81 -55.58 -29.15
N PRO A 475 -2.85 -56.40 -29.40
CA PRO A 475 -4.07 -55.94 -30.06
C PRO A 475 -4.77 -54.84 -29.24
N SER A 476 -5.41 -53.91 -29.94
CA SER A 476 -6.14 -52.79 -29.33
C SER A 476 -7.22 -53.29 -28.35
N LEU A 477 -7.50 -52.52 -27.30
CA LEU A 477 -8.54 -52.85 -26.31
C LEU A 477 -9.90 -53.26 -26.91
N PRO A 478 -10.46 -52.58 -27.93
CA PRO A 478 -11.69 -53.03 -28.57
C PRO A 478 -11.54 -54.38 -29.25
N ASN A 479 -10.39 -54.66 -29.89
CA ASN A 479 -10.12 -55.97 -30.50
C ASN A 479 -9.94 -57.08 -29.46
N ARG A 480 -9.40 -56.77 -28.28
CA ARG A 480 -9.34 -57.72 -27.16
C ARG A 480 -10.71 -58.01 -26.57
N LEU A 481 -11.56 -56.99 -26.46
CA LEU A 481 -12.93 -57.14 -25.99
C LEU A 481 -13.76 -57.92 -27.02
N LEU A 482 -13.62 -57.63 -28.31
CA LEU A 482 -14.21 -58.40 -29.40
C LEU A 482 -13.72 -59.84 -29.42
N ALA A 483 -12.42 -60.09 -29.27
CA ALA A 483 -11.85 -61.44 -29.20
C ALA A 483 -12.36 -62.20 -27.97
N ARG A 484 -12.47 -61.54 -26.80
CA ARG A 484 -13.09 -62.14 -25.60
C ARG A 484 -14.58 -62.43 -25.79
N VAL A 485 -15.31 -61.55 -26.46
CA VAL A 485 -16.73 -61.74 -26.76
C VAL A 485 -16.91 -62.86 -27.79
N GLN A 486 -16.05 -62.95 -28.80
CA GLN A 486 -16.03 -64.04 -29.78
C GLN A 486 -15.64 -65.38 -29.15
N GLN A 487 -14.69 -65.39 -28.20
CA GLN A 487 -14.37 -66.58 -27.40
C GLN A 487 -15.51 -67.02 -26.49
N LEU A 488 -16.36 -66.09 -26.04
CA LEU A 488 -17.57 -66.40 -25.26
C LEU A 488 -18.73 -66.87 -26.17
N SER A 489 -18.76 -66.46 -27.44
CA SER A 489 -19.79 -66.88 -28.41
C SER A 489 -19.44 -68.16 -29.18
N GLN A 490 -18.16 -68.54 -29.25
CA GLN A 490 -17.75 -69.79 -29.88
C GLN A 490 -17.85 -70.96 -28.91
N ARG A 491 -18.72 -71.92 -29.25
CA ARG A 491 -18.81 -73.23 -28.61
C ARG A 491 -17.48 -73.96 -28.81
N LYS A 492 -16.90 -74.49 -27.73
CA LYS A 492 -15.69 -75.34 -27.72
C LYS A 492 -15.75 -76.39 -28.84
N GLU A 493 -14.91 -76.25 -29.86
CA GLU A 493 -14.45 -77.39 -30.66
C GLU A 493 -13.09 -77.87 -30.14
N ALA A 494 -12.87 -79.17 -30.27
CA ALA A 494 -11.83 -79.91 -29.58
C ALA A 494 -10.42 -79.51 -30.02
N VAL A 495 -9.52 -79.53 -29.03
CA VAL A 495 -8.09 -79.28 -29.12
C VAL A 495 -7.45 -80.13 -30.22
N GLY A 496 -6.95 -79.47 -31.27
CA GLY A 496 -5.92 -79.99 -32.16
C GLY A 496 -4.60 -79.32 -31.84
N GLU A 497 -3.57 -80.11 -31.56
CA GLU A 497 -2.22 -79.67 -31.23
C GLU A 497 -1.67 -78.67 -32.25
N HIS A 498 -1.35 -77.47 -31.80
CA HIS A 498 -0.39 -76.60 -32.48
C HIS A 498 0.72 -76.23 -31.51
N THR A 499 1.88 -76.78 -31.81
CA THR A 499 3.17 -76.48 -31.21
C THR A 499 3.49 -74.99 -31.36
N PRO A 500 4.05 -74.33 -30.33
CA PRO A 500 4.44 -72.93 -30.44
C PRO A 500 5.73 -72.82 -31.25
N LEU A 501 5.63 -72.27 -32.46
CA LEU A 501 6.80 -71.75 -33.17
C LEU A 501 7.28 -70.49 -32.46
N LEU A 502 8.46 -70.60 -31.87
CA LEU A 502 9.35 -69.50 -31.53
C LEU A 502 9.66 -68.69 -32.80
N LEU A 503 9.25 -67.41 -32.82
CA LEU A 503 10.03 -66.27 -33.33
C LEU A 503 9.33 -64.94 -33.00
#